data_AF-A0A1M4WYF9-F1
#
_entry.id   AF-A0A1M4WYF9-F1
#
_cell.length_a   1.000
_cell.length_b   1.000
_cell.length_c   1.000
_cell.angle_alpha   90.00
_cell.angle_beta   90.00
_cell.angle_gamma   90.00
#
_symmetry.space_group_name_H-M   'P 1'
#
loop_
_entity.id
_entity.type
_entity.pdbx_description
1 polymer ?
#
loop_
_entity_poly.entity_id
_entity_poly.type
_entity_poly.pdbx_seq_one_letter_code
_entity_poly.pdbx_strand_id
1 'polypeptide(L)'
;MMLSGMMLGEVIPGGVGSGTYTVLLFAIVTVFIAGLMVGRTPVYLGKKIQAKEMKLASLGESIMPITVLSLTGIAMLVPSATSAVLNKGPHGFTSQANNNGSAFAGLSSNTAFYNIVGAIAMGLGRFGVIVPALALAGTLAGKGLVPATSGTFITDSVIFGTLLIGVILVVGALTFFPALALGPLAELFAHGGLF
;
A
#
# COMPACT_ATOMS: atom_id res chain seq x y z
N MET A 1 3.33 5.52 14.01
CA MET A 1 3.80 4.30 13.33
C MET A 1 5.10 4.61 12.60
N MET A 2 6.03 3.65 12.48
CA MET A 2 7.26 3.86 11.71
C MET A 2 6.94 4.01 10.21
N LEU A 3 7.78 4.75 9.48
CA LEU A 3 7.60 5.02 8.04
C LEU A 3 7.46 3.74 7.22
N SER A 4 8.26 2.72 7.53
CA SER A 4 8.23 1.41 6.86
C SER A 4 6.85 0.78 6.93
N GLY A 5 6.19 0.80 8.09
CA GLY A 5 4.84 0.24 8.25
C GLY A 5 3.79 0.99 7.41
N MET A 6 3.88 2.32 7.35
CA MET A 6 2.97 3.12 6.52
C MET A 6 3.22 2.87 5.02
N MET A 7 4.48 2.76 4.59
CA MET A 7 4.83 2.46 3.18
C MET A 7 4.36 1.08 2.72
N LEU A 8 4.16 0.12 3.63
CA LEU A 8 3.55 -1.17 3.29
C LEU A 8 2.02 -1.11 3.16
N GLY A 9 1.38 0.05 3.39
CA GLY A 9 -0.08 0.19 3.32
C GLY A 9 -0.81 -0.08 4.63
N GLU A 10 -0.12 0.04 5.77
CA GLU A 10 -0.66 -0.27 7.10
C GLU A 10 -1.23 -1.69 7.22
N VAL A 11 -0.56 -2.65 6.61
CA VAL A 11 -0.87 -4.07 6.86
C VAL A 11 -0.54 -4.47 8.30
N ILE A 12 0.51 -3.89 8.92
CA ILE A 12 0.92 -4.20 10.31
C ILE A 12 1.57 -3.00 11.03
N PRO A 13 1.07 -2.59 12.22
CA PRO A 13 -0.30 -2.75 12.68
C PRO A 13 -1.23 -1.88 11.82
N GLY A 14 -2.34 -2.45 11.37
CA GLY A 14 -3.29 -1.72 10.54
C GLY A 14 -4.35 -0.96 11.33
N GLY A 15 -4.92 0.07 10.69
CA GLY A 15 -6.10 0.74 11.21
C GLY A 15 -7.34 -0.17 11.27
N VAL A 16 -8.35 0.25 12.04
CA VAL A 16 -9.60 -0.49 12.23
C VAL A 16 -10.29 -0.74 10.89
N GLY A 17 -10.34 -2.00 10.48
CA GLY A 17 -10.87 -2.46 9.20
C GLY A 17 -9.92 -2.26 8.00
N SER A 18 -9.13 -1.17 7.98
CA SER A 18 -8.23 -0.87 6.86
C SER A 18 -7.07 -1.83 6.72
N GLY A 19 -6.46 -2.24 7.83
CA GLY A 19 -5.43 -3.29 7.78
C GLY A 19 -5.99 -4.58 7.17
N THR A 20 -7.19 -4.99 7.61
CA THR A 20 -7.80 -6.24 7.16
C THR A 20 -8.10 -6.24 5.67
N TYR A 21 -8.76 -5.20 5.13
CA TYR A 21 -9.03 -5.19 3.70
C TYR A 21 -7.75 -5.08 2.88
N THR A 22 -6.71 -4.37 3.35
CA THR A 22 -5.43 -4.28 2.63
C THR A 22 -4.73 -5.63 2.57
N VAL A 23 -4.68 -6.37 3.68
CA VAL A 23 -4.16 -7.75 3.69
C VAL A 23 -4.94 -8.63 2.71
N LEU A 24 -6.27 -8.47 2.63
CA LEU A 24 -7.10 -9.23 1.70
C LEU A 24 -6.83 -8.87 0.24
N LEU A 25 -6.59 -7.59 -0.09
CA LEU A 25 -6.17 -7.18 -1.44
C LEU A 25 -4.85 -7.89 -1.81
N PHE A 26 -3.85 -7.84 -0.93
CA PHE A 26 -2.59 -8.56 -1.13
C PHE A 26 -2.77 -10.08 -1.20
N ALA A 27 -3.71 -10.67 -0.46
CA ALA A 27 -4.02 -12.09 -0.54
C ALA A 27 -4.55 -12.48 -1.93
N ILE A 28 -5.41 -11.65 -2.54
CA ILE A 28 -5.88 -11.86 -3.92
C ILE A 28 -4.73 -11.81 -4.91
N VAL A 29 -3.84 -10.82 -4.79
CA VAL A 29 -2.63 -10.70 -5.63
C VAL A 29 -1.72 -11.91 -5.44
N THR A 30 -1.51 -12.34 -4.20
CA THR A 30 -0.66 -13.48 -3.84
C THR A 30 -1.18 -14.78 -4.44
N VAL A 31 -2.47 -15.07 -4.29
CA VAL A 31 -3.09 -16.27 -4.89
C VAL A 31 -3.03 -16.21 -6.42
N PHE A 32 -3.17 -15.02 -7.00
CA PHE A 32 -3.04 -14.84 -8.44
C PHE A 32 -1.63 -15.20 -8.92
N ILE A 33 -0.59 -14.69 -8.26
CA ILE A 33 0.81 -15.02 -8.55
C ILE A 33 1.06 -16.52 -8.35
N ALA A 34 0.63 -17.10 -7.22
CA ALA A 34 0.82 -18.51 -6.93
C ALA A 34 0.16 -19.42 -7.98
N GLY A 35 -1.07 -19.10 -8.39
CA GLY A 35 -1.77 -19.83 -9.45
C GLY A 35 -1.03 -19.76 -10.79
N LEU A 36 -0.54 -18.57 -11.17
CA LEU A 36 0.25 -18.40 -12.40
C LEU A 36 1.57 -19.18 -12.37
N MET A 37 2.29 -19.18 -11.26
CA MET A 37 3.57 -19.89 -11.13
C MET A 37 3.44 -21.41 -11.34
N VAL A 38 2.28 -21.98 -10.98
CA VAL A 38 2.00 -23.42 -11.11
C VAL A 38 1.14 -23.73 -12.35
N GLY A 39 0.78 -22.71 -13.15
CA GLY A 39 -0.05 -22.86 -14.35
C GLY A 39 -1.50 -23.27 -14.04
N ARG A 40 -2.04 -22.89 -12.88
CA ARG A 40 -3.40 -23.22 -12.43
C ARG A 40 -4.25 -21.96 -12.30
N THR A 41 -5.57 -22.11 -12.40
CA THR A 41 -6.49 -21.00 -12.14
C THR A 41 -6.39 -20.59 -10.67
N PRO A 42 -6.12 -19.31 -10.36
CA PRO A 42 -6.11 -18.81 -9.00
C PRO A 42 -7.47 -18.98 -8.28
N VAL A 43 -7.45 -19.51 -7.06
CA VAL A 43 -8.64 -19.73 -6.23
C VAL A 43 -8.34 -19.31 -4.79
N TYR A 44 -9.16 -18.42 -4.24
CA TYR A 44 -9.09 -18.00 -2.83
C TYR A 44 -10.41 -18.33 -2.14
N LEU A 45 -10.37 -19.10 -1.05
CA LEU A 45 -11.56 -19.53 -0.29
C LEU A 45 -12.68 -20.12 -1.19
N GLY A 46 -12.30 -20.95 -2.17
CA GLY A 46 -13.23 -21.56 -3.12
C GLY A 46 -13.78 -20.62 -4.18
N LYS A 47 -13.35 -19.35 -4.24
CA LYS A 47 -13.75 -18.38 -5.27
C LYS A 47 -12.64 -18.24 -6.32
N LYS A 48 -12.99 -18.40 -7.59
CA LYS A 48 -12.05 -18.18 -8.71
C LYS A 48 -11.68 -16.70 -8.82
N ILE A 49 -10.38 -16.42 -8.86
CA ILE A 49 -9.85 -15.08 -9.08
C ILE A 49 -9.49 -14.95 -10.57
N GLN A 50 -10.13 -14.00 -11.25
CA GLN A 50 -9.93 -13.73 -12.67
C GLN A 50 -9.44 -12.29 -12.87
N ALA A 51 -9.31 -11.87 -14.13
CA ALA A 51 -8.79 -10.56 -14.48
C ALA A 51 -9.54 -9.39 -13.80
N LYS A 52 -10.86 -9.52 -13.56
CA LYS A 52 -11.64 -8.46 -12.91
C LYS A 52 -11.24 -8.29 -11.44
N GLU A 53 -11.17 -9.37 -10.69
CA GLU A 53 -10.78 -9.32 -9.27
C GLU A 53 -9.32 -8.88 -9.12
N MET A 54 -8.44 -9.37 -9.99
CA MET A 54 -7.03 -8.98 -9.99
C MET A 54 -6.88 -7.47 -10.27
N LYS A 55 -7.60 -6.92 -11.26
CA LYS A 55 -7.57 -5.47 -11.54
C LYS A 55 -8.04 -4.64 -10.35
N LEU A 56 -9.10 -5.07 -9.66
CA LEU A 56 -9.61 -4.37 -8.47
C LEU A 56 -8.64 -4.45 -7.30
N ALA A 57 -8.04 -5.62 -7.07
CA ALA A 57 -7.05 -5.83 -6.02
C ALA A 57 -5.79 -4.96 -6.25
N SER A 58 -5.21 -5.03 -7.45
CA SER A 58 -4.04 -4.24 -7.83
C SER A 58 -4.32 -2.74 -7.83
N LEU A 59 -5.52 -2.31 -8.26
CA LEU A 59 -5.91 -0.90 -8.16
C LEU A 59 -5.98 -0.46 -6.70
N GLY A 60 -6.64 -1.24 -5.83
CA GLY A 60 -6.79 -0.92 -4.42
C GLY A 60 -5.46 -0.76 -3.69
N GLU A 61 -4.52 -1.69 -3.86
CA GLU A 61 -3.19 -1.60 -3.22
C GLU A 61 -2.33 -0.46 -3.79
N SER A 62 -2.50 -0.11 -5.08
CA SER A 62 -1.66 0.88 -5.75
C SER A 62 -2.07 2.33 -5.49
N ILE A 63 -3.29 2.58 -5.00
CA ILE A 63 -3.81 3.95 -4.81
C ILE A 63 -2.98 4.73 -3.79
N MET A 64 -2.65 4.11 -2.66
CA MET A 64 -1.83 4.75 -1.64
C MET A 64 -0.45 5.15 -2.19
N PRO A 65 0.37 4.24 -2.77
CA PRO A 65 1.68 4.62 -3.26
C PRO A 65 1.65 5.62 -4.41
N ILE A 66 0.70 5.50 -5.35
CA ILE A 66 0.53 6.49 -6.42
C ILE A 66 0.26 7.87 -5.82
N THR A 67 -0.63 7.96 -4.83
CA THR A 67 -0.97 9.21 -4.14
C THR A 67 0.24 9.79 -3.44
N VAL A 68 0.96 8.99 -2.66
CA VAL A 68 2.14 9.43 -1.91
C VAL A 68 3.23 9.95 -2.85
N LEU A 69 3.60 9.16 -3.86
CA LEU A 69 4.71 9.50 -4.76
C LEU A 69 4.36 10.72 -5.63
N SER A 70 3.13 10.80 -6.14
CA SER A 70 2.71 11.92 -6.98
C SER A 70 2.63 13.23 -6.20
N LEU A 71 2.02 13.23 -5.01
CA LEU A 71 1.88 14.44 -4.21
C LEU A 71 3.23 14.90 -3.62
N THR A 72 4.10 13.95 -3.26
CA THR A 72 5.48 14.26 -2.86
C THR A 72 6.24 14.91 -4.03
N GLY A 73 6.14 14.35 -5.23
CA GLY A 73 6.73 14.93 -6.44
C GLY A 73 6.23 16.35 -6.71
N ILE A 74 4.91 16.60 -6.60
CA ILE A 74 4.33 17.94 -6.75
C ILE A 74 4.87 18.90 -5.68
N ALA A 75 4.93 18.48 -4.42
CA ALA A 75 5.43 19.32 -3.34
C ALA A 75 6.89 19.71 -3.51
N MET A 76 7.72 18.85 -4.12
CA MET A 76 9.12 19.17 -4.43
C MET A 76 9.27 20.29 -5.48
N LEU A 77 8.23 20.54 -6.29
CA LEU A 77 8.23 21.58 -7.32
C LEU A 77 7.63 22.91 -6.84
N VAL A 78 7.03 22.95 -5.64
CA VAL A 78 6.32 24.11 -5.11
C VAL A 78 7.17 24.80 -4.02
N PRO A 79 7.69 26.02 -4.24
CA PRO A 79 8.58 26.69 -3.29
C PRO A 79 7.99 26.89 -1.89
N SER A 80 6.68 27.16 -1.79
CA SER A 80 6.00 27.32 -0.50
C SER A 80 5.80 26.00 0.25
N ALA A 81 5.91 24.86 -0.44
CA ALA A 81 5.88 23.55 0.18
C ALA A 81 7.29 23.15 0.67
N THR A 82 8.31 23.34 -0.16
CA THR A 82 9.70 23.02 0.20
C THR A 82 10.24 23.90 1.33
N SER A 83 9.79 25.15 1.45
CA SER A 83 10.19 26.05 2.55
C SER A 83 9.61 25.69 3.92
N ALA A 84 8.57 24.85 3.97
CA ALA A 84 7.92 24.42 5.21
C ALA A 84 8.62 23.22 5.88
N VAL A 85 9.62 22.64 5.21
CA VAL A 85 10.34 21.44 5.65
C VAL A 85 11.58 21.85 6.46
N LEU A 86 11.58 21.53 7.75
CA LEU A 86 12.72 21.77 8.64
C LEU A 86 13.85 20.75 8.38
N ASN A 87 13.50 19.48 8.24
CA ASN A 87 14.41 18.37 7.95
C ASN A 87 14.04 17.74 6.59
N LYS A 88 14.99 17.73 5.64
CA LYS A 88 14.74 17.27 4.26
C LYS A 88 14.40 15.77 4.26
N GLY A 89 13.21 15.37 3.76
CA GLY A 89 12.83 13.96 3.63
C GLY A 89 11.37 13.72 3.18
N PRO A 90 11.04 12.53 2.61
CA PRO A 90 9.76 12.27 1.94
C PRO A 90 8.56 11.91 2.86
N HIS A 91 8.50 12.42 4.08
CA HIS A 91 7.62 11.84 5.13
C HIS A 91 6.18 12.38 5.17
N GLY A 92 5.93 13.60 4.70
CA GLY A 92 4.66 14.31 4.97
C GLY A 92 3.41 13.62 4.42
N PHE A 93 3.45 13.17 3.17
CA PHE A 93 2.27 12.61 2.50
C PHE A 93 2.04 11.13 2.77
N THR A 94 3.08 10.36 3.15
CA THR A 94 2.93 8.92 3.44
C THR A 94 1.95 8.67 4.59
N SER A 95 2.02 9.48 5.65
CA SER A 95 1.10 9.37 6.79
C SER A 95 -0.33 9.78 6.43
N GLN A 96 -0.48 10.86 5.65
CA GLN A 96 -1.78 11.38 5.24
C GLN A 96 -2.51 10.41 4.29
N ALA A 97 -1.82 9.89 3.28
CA ALA A 97 -2.38 8.94 2.32
C ALA A 97 -2.64 7.54 2.92
N ASN A 98 -2.00 7.19 4.04
CA ASN A 98 -2.34 5.98 4.80
C ASN A 98 -3.40 6.21 5.88
N ASN A 99 -3.85 7.46 6.07
CA ASN A 99 -4.74 7.85 7.15
C ASN A 99 -4.19 7.52 8.56
N ASN A 100 -2.86 7.54 8.73
CA ASN A 100 -2.20 7.21 10.01
C ASN A 100 -2.29 8.33 11.04
N GLY A 101 -2.00 9.56 10.60
CA GLY A 101 -1.95 10.75 11.45
C GLY A 101 -0.60 11.01 12.16
N SER A 102 0.37 10.09 12.10
CA SER A 102 1.73 10.34 12.64
C SER A 102 2.47 11.44 11.86
N ALA A 103 3.30 12.24 12.53
CA ALA A 103 4.18 13.21 11.90
C ALA A 103 5.51 13.32 12.64
N PHE A 104 6.60 13.60 11.91
CA PHE A 104 7.93 13.83 12.48
C PHE A 104 8.10 15.20 13.16
N ALA A 105 7.03 16.02 13.20
CA ALA A 105 7.00 17.39 13.72
C ALA A 105 8.00 18.40 13.08
N GLY A 106 8.88 17.96 12.19
CA GLY A 106 9.78 18.81 11.39
C GLY A 106 9.16 19.38 10.10
N LEU A 107 7.84 19.24 9.92
CA LEU A 107 7.11 19.84 8.79
C LEU A 107 6.11 20.86 9.35
N SER A 108 6.25 22.14 8.97
CA SER A 108 5.24 23.17 9.27
C SER A 108 4.04 22.99 8.35
N SER A 109 3.15 22.05 8.70
CA SER A 109 2.03 21.63 7.86
C SER A 109 0.83 22.58 7.86
N ASN A 110 0.80 23.61 8.73
CA ASN A 110 -0.29 24.58 8.75
C ASN A 110 -0.13 25.66 7.65
N THR A 111 -0.09 25.22 6.40
CA THR A 111 -0.11 26.09 5.22
C THR A 111 -1.29 25.72 4.34
N ALA A 112 -1.78 26.65 3.53
CA ALA A 112 -2.87 26.37 2.60
C ALA A 112 -2.56 25.17 1.69
N PHE A 113 -1.29 25.06 1.24
CA PHE A 113 -0.83 23.94 0.42
C PHE A 113 -0.98 22.60 1.14
N TYR A 114 -0.37 22.44 2.32
CA TYR A 114 -0.41 21.15 3.03
C TYR A 114 -1.79 20.80 3.57
N ASN A 115 -2.60 21.79 3.94
CA ASN A 115 -3.99 21.56 4.36
C ASN A 115 -4.85 21.04 3.19
N ILE A 116 -4.78 21.68 2.01
CA ILE A 116 -5.59 21.27 0.85
C ILE A 116 -5.07 19.96 0.26
N VAL A 117 -3.78 19.88 -0.04
CA VAL A 117 -3.18 18.69 -0.66
C VAL A 117 -3.23 17.50 0.30
N GLY A 118 -3.05 17.74 1.60
CA GLY A 118 -3.19 16.69 2.61
C GLY A 118 -4.63 16.20 2.76
N ALA A 119 -5.63 17.08 2.69
CA ALA A 119 -7.03 16.67 2.67
C ALA A 119 -7.34 15.77 1.45
N ILE A 120 -6.80 16.11 0.27
CA ILE A 120 -6.90 15.29 -0.93
C ILE A 120 -6.20 13.94 -0.73
N ALA A 121 -4.99 13.93 -0.17
CA ALA A 121 -4.24 12.71 0.12
C ALA A 121 -5.02 11.76 1.03
N MET A 122 -5.59 12.30 2.12
CA MET A 122 -6.42 11.53 3.05
C MET A 122 -7.69 10.99 2.39
N GLY A 123 -8.36 11.80 1.57
CA GLY A 123 -9.57 11.40 0.85
C GLY A 123 -9.31 10.27 -0.14
N LEU A 124 -8.25 10.38 -0.94
CA LEU A 124 -7.83 9.34 -1.89
C LEU A 124 -7.36 8.07 -1.17
N GLY A 125 -6.53 8.22 -0.14
CA GLY A 125 -6.04 7.10 0.68
C GLY A 125 -7.16 6.28 1.32
N ARG A 126 -8.24 6.96 1.75
CA ARG A 126 -9.38 6.30 2.40
C ARG A 126 -10.39 5.78 1.39
N PHE A 127 -11.04 6.70 0.67
CA PHE A 127 -12.17 6.36 -0.19
C PHE A 127 -11.73 5.74 -1.50
N GLY A 128 -10.56 6.15 -2.01
CA GLY A 128 -9.97 5.54 -3.20
C GLY A 128 -9.70 4.06 -2.98
N VAL A 129 -9.26 3.62 -1.79
CA VAL A 129 -9.01 2.20 -1.50
C VAL A 129 -10.29 1.44 -1.14
N ILE A 130 -11.22 2.07 -0.41
CA ILE A 130 -12.50 1.43 -0.03
C ILE A 130 -13.36 1.09 -1.25
N VAL A 131 -13.43 1.95 -2.26
CA VAL A 131 -14.25 1.73 -3.47
C VAL A 131 -13.88 0.42 -4.21
N PRO A 132 -12.62 0.17 -4.62
CA PRO A 132 -12.23 -1.08 -5.26
C PRO A 132 -12.33 -2.28 -4.31
N ALA A 133 -12.11 -2.11 -3.00
CA ALA A 133 -12.30 -3.18 -2.03
C ALA A 133 -13.77 -3.63 -1.94
N LEU A 134 -14.72 -2.69 -1.92
CA LEU A 134 -16.16 -2.98 -1.95
C LEU A 134 -16.59 -3.57 -3.30
N ALA A 135 -16.07 -3.04 -4.41
CA ALA A 135 -16.32 -3.59 -5.73
C ALA A 135 -15.84 -5.05 -5.82
N LEU A 136 -14.65 -5.34 -5.27
CA LEU A 136 -14.09 -6.69 -5.19
C LEU A 136 -14.99 -7.59 -4.36
N ALA A 137 -15.44 -7.14 -3.18
CA ALA A 137 -16.38 -7.89 -2.34
C ALA A 137 -17.67 -8.22 -3.11
N GLY A 138 -18.25 -7.25 -3.82
CA GLY A 138 -19.43 -7.47 -4.67
C GLY A 138 -19.20 -8.50 -5.78
N THR A 139 -18.04 -8.45 -6.45
CA THR A 139 -17.70 -9.45 -7.49
C THR A 139 -17.56 -10.86 -6.93
N LEU A 140 -16.96 -11.01 -5.74
CA LEU A 140 -16.77 -12.30 -5.10
C LEU A 140 -18.07 -12.87 -4.52
N ALA A 141 -18.97 -12.00 -4.03
CA ALA A 141 -20.28 -12.38 -3.53
C ALA A 141 -21.12 -13.07 -4.63
N GLY A 142 -21.06 -12.57 -5.87
CA GLY A 142 -21.79 -13.14 -7.01
C GLY A 142 -21.21 -14.45 -7.57
N LYS A 143 -20.03 -14.90 -7.13
CA LYS A 143 -19.40 -16.12 -7.66
C LYS A 143 -19.83 -17.38 -6.90
N GLY A 144 -20.03 -18.48 -7.61
CA GLY A 144 -20.17 -19.81 -6.99
C GLY A 144 -18.87 -20.30 -6.35
N LEU A 145 -18.99 -21.20 -5.38
CA LEU A 145 -17.84 -21.93 -4.83
C LEU A 145 -17.42 -23.04 -5.79
N VAL A 146 -16.11 -23.25 -5.92
CA VAL A 146 -15.55 -24.38 -6.68
C VAL A 146 -14.94 -25.40 -5.72
N PRO A 147 -15.13 -26.72 -5.95
CA PRO A 147 -14.50 -27.75 -5.14
C PRO A 147 -12.98 -27.66 -5.16
N ALA A 148 -12.35 -27.98 -4.04
CA ALA A 148 -10.90 -28.13 -3.98
C ALA A 148 -10.46 -29.33 -4.84
N THR A 149 -9.35 -29.16 -5.55
CA THR A 149 -8.71 -30.20 -6.36
C THR A 149 -7.27 -30.40 -5.87
N SER A 150 -6.58 -31.43 -6.36
CA SER A 150 -5.14 -31.62 -6.08
C SER A 150 -4.27 -30.45 -6.55
N GLY A 151 -4.75 -29.62 -7.48
CA GLY A 151 -4.07 -28.41 -7.95
C GLY A 151 -4.49 -27.12 -7.23
N THR A 152 -5.36 -27.19 -6.22
CA THR A 152 -5.80 -26.01 -5.46
C THR A 152 -4.73 -25.64 -4.42
N PHE A 153 -4.24 -24.41 -4.50
CA PHE A 153 -3.25 -23.91 -3.57
C PHE A 153 -3.82 -23.75 -2.15
N ILE A 154 -3.12 -24.27 -1.15
CA ILE A 154 -3.56 -24.29 0.25
C ILE A 154 -3.26 -22.93 0.90
N THR A 155 -4.31 -22.16 1.21
CA THR A 155 -4.22 -20.75 1.64
C THR A 155 -4.21 -20.56 3.16
N ASP A 156 -4.36 -21.63 3.93
CA ASP A 156 -4.23 -21.71 5.38
C ASP A 156 -2.90 -22.35 5.83
N SER A 157 -1.90 -22.35 4.93
CA SER A 157 -0.59 -22.96 5.17
C SER A 157 0.49 -21.91 5.50
N VAL A 158 1.55 -22.36 6.18
CA VAL A 158 2.76 -21.55 6.42
C VAL A 158 3.40 -21.08 5.10
N ILE A 159 3.30 -21.90 4.04
CA ILE A 159 3.80 -21.55 2.71
C ILE A 159 3.04 -20.34 2.16
N PHE A 160 1.71 -20.33 2.25
CA PHE A 160 0.93 -19.17 1.83
C PHE A 160 1.25 -17.93 2.68
N GLY A 161 1.33 -18.08 4.00
CA GLY A 161 1.69 -16.97 4.89
C GLY A 161 3.05 -16.36 4.54
N THR A 162 4.04 -17.21 4.27
CA THR A 162 5.38 -16.77 3.86
C THR A 162 5.35 -16.07 2.50
N LEU A 163 4.62 -16.64 1.53
CA LEU A 163 4.48 -16.03 0.21
C LEU A 163 3.76 -14.67 0.28
N LEU A 164 2.69 -14.55 1.07
CA LEU A 164 1.96 -13.31 1.30
C LEU A 164 2.87 -12.23 1.90
N ILE A 165 3.63 -12.56 2.94
CA ILE A 165 4.62 -11.66 3.53
C ILE A 165 5.64 -11.24 2.47
N GLY A 166 6.16 -12.19 1.69
CA GLY A 166 7.11 -11.92 0.61
C GLY A 166 6.55 -10.95 -0.43
N VAL A 167 5.31 -11.16 -0.89
CA VAL A 167 4.63 -10.28 -1.86
C VAL A 167 4.47 -8.87 -1.29
N ILE A 168 3.99 -8.73 -0.05
CA ILE A 168 3.84 -7.43 0.62
C ILE A 168 5.18 -6.69 0.69
N LEU A 169 6.24 -7.39 1.12
CA LEU A 169 7.58 -6.80 1.25
C LEU A 169 8.14 -6.41 -0.11
N VAL A 170 8.04 -7.26 -1.12
CA VAL A 170 8.58 -6.99 -2.47
C VAL A 170 7.83 -5.82 -3.11
N VAL A 171 6.50 -5.81 -3.08
CA VAL A 171 5.69 -4.74 -3.67
C VAL A 171 6.00 -3.40 -2.99
N GLY A 172 5.96 -3.37 -1.65
CA GLY A 172 6.24 -2.16 -0.89
C GLY A 172 7.69 -1.67 -1.05
N ALA A 173 8.67 -2.57 -0.96
CA ALA A 173 10.06 -2.23 -1.14
C ALA A 173 10.32 -1.66 -2.54
N LEU A 174 9.91 -2.35 -3.61
CA LEU A 174 10.17 -1.90 -4.97
C LEU A 174 9.47 -0.58 -5.30
N THR A 175 8.31 -0.33 -4.70
CA THR A 175 7.53 0.89 -4.92
C THR A 175 8.17 2.12 -4.26
N PHE A 176 8.67 1.97 -3.04
CA PHE A 176 9.25 3.08 -2.28
C PHE A 176 10.76 3.13 -2.30
N PHE A 177 11.44 2.14 -2.89
CA PHE A 177 12.91 2.08 -2.93
C PHE A 177 13.54 3.36 -3.51
N PRO A 178 13.08 3.93 -4.64
CA PRO A 178 13.68 5.16 -5.17
C PRO A 178 13.52 6.35 -4.20
N ALA A 179 12.37 6.47 -3.55
CA ALA A 179 12.12 7.54 -2.59
C ALA A 179 12.94 7.36 -1.30
N LEU A 180 13.12 6.12 -0.84
CA LEU A 180 13.96 5.78 0.31
C LEU A 180 15.44 6.00 0.00
N ALA A 181 15.88 5.66 -1.21
CA ALA A 181 17.25 5.85 -1.68
C ALA A 181 17.65 7.34 -1.66
N LEU A 182 16.76 8.23 -2.09
CA LEU A 182 16.99 9.68 -2.13
C LEU A 182 16.74 10.41 -0.80
N GLY A 183 16.23 9.71 0.21
CA GLY A 183 15.94 10.27 1.53
C GLY A 183 16.75 9.58 2.62
N PRO A 184 16.13 8.73 3.47
CA PRO A 184 16.79 8.17 4.65
C PRO A 184 18.06 7.37 4.36
N LEU A 185 18.13 6.66 3.21
CA LEU A 185 19.31 5.88 2.88
C LEU A 185 20.49 6.78 2.48
N ALA A 186 20.25 7.82 1.69
CA ALA A 186 21.28 8.79 1.35
C ALA A 186 21.84 9.48 2.61
N GLU A 187 20.96 9.86 3.54
CA GLU A 187 21.35 10.47 4.82
C GLU A 187 22.23 9.53 5.66
N LEU A 188 21.82 8.25 5.78
CA LEU A 188 22.57 7.23 6.51
C LEU A 188 24.00 7.06 5.96
N PHE A 189 24.15 7.00 4.64
CA PHE A 189 25.47 6.84 4.01
C PHE A 189 26.31 8.12 4.02
N ALA A 190 25.67 9.30 4.07
CA ALA A 190 26.37 10.59 4.13
C ALA A 190 26.86 10.95 5.55
N HIS A 191 26.10 10.59 6.58
CA HIS A 191 26.33 11.05 7.95
C HIS A 191 26.68 9.92 8.95
N GLY A 192 26.68 8.65 8.53
CA GLY A 192 27.03 7.52 9.40
C GLY A 192 25.97 7.17 10.45
N GLY A 193 24.79 7.80 10.37
CA GLY A 193 23.64 7.60 11.24
C GLY A 193 22.37 8.13 10.57
N LEU A 194 21.22 7.73 11.10
CA LEU A 194 19.95 8.44 10.85
C LEU A 194 19.92 9.59 11.87
N PHE A 195 19.52 10.81 11.45
CA PHE A 195 19.52 12.10 12.19
C PHE A 195 20.76 12.98 12.00
#